data_AF-A0A2E6RA74-F1
#
_entry.id   AF-A0A2E6RA74-F1
#
_cell.length_a   1.000
_cell.length_b   1.000
_cell.length_c   1.000
_cell.angle_alpha   90.00
_cell.angle_beta   90.00
_cell.angle_gamma   90.00
#
_symmetry.space_group_name_H-M   'P 1'
#
loop_
_entity.id
_entity.type
_entity.pdbx_description
1 polymer ?
#
loop_
_entity_poly.entity_id
_entity_poly.type
_entity_poly.pdbx_seq_one_letter_code
_entity_poly.pdbx_strand_id
1 'polypeptide(L)'
;MSYQVLARKWRPRDFSGLVGQEHVVRALTNGLNEGRLHHAFLFTGTRGVGKTTIARILAKSLNCEAGVSASPCGQCAHCKAIDEGRFVDLLEIDAASRTKVDDTREILDNVQYAPARGRFKVYLIDEVHMLSTHSFNALLKTLEEPPEHVKFVLATTDPQKIPVTILSRCMQFNLRRLSVEEISGQIEFILSREQLEYEHAALALLARAADGSMRDGLSLLDQALAAGSGKLEYAAVEDMLGTVEQRHLNTIVEALIERNPAAALAAVAEVFGLARDLSRLLADLAEMLHRIALIQQVPDYRDDSRTDWENLVDYAGRMDPEDVQLHYQIAVTGRRDLGLAPSDRSGCEMTILRMFAFQPATASDPAPPPNSGAVASVETPTAASASGAEAAPAAAVRETPPERPSTVKPSQAAATDGTPAPEKAEALSAESWPRVLGALALNGSVKAVAGMLAVGDVDDQRVEFRLGRDDLMLVTDRFKASLARALQDYSGLDRKLDFKPVSEDADLLTPARLDNDARARAQADAEAAVAEDPVVKRMQEKFDAEIVPGSVRPADSPSDPNSRSKQ
;
A
#
# COMPACT_ATOMS: atom_id res chain seq x y z
N MET A 1 32.07 -10.19 14.42
CA MET A 1 30.81 -10.53 15.13
C MET A 1 29.68 -9.87 14.37
N SER A 2 28.68 -10.62 13.93
CA SER A 2 27.53 -10.04 13.21
C SER A 2 26.79 -9.09 14.13
N TYR A 3 26.77 -7.79 13.80
CA TYR A 3 25.96 -6.81 14.50
C TYR A 3 24.49 -7.26 14.46
N GLN A 4 23.92 -7.51 15.64
CA GLN A 4 22.54 -7.96 15.77
C GLN A 4 21.71 -6.79 16.30
N VAL A 5 20.72 -6.37 15.52
CA VAL A 5 19.73 -5.33 15.85
C VAL A 5 19.21 -5.51 17.27
N LEU A 6 19.15 -4.44 18.07
CA LEU A 6 18.74 -4.46 19.49
C LEU A 6 17.35 -5.09 19.65
N ALA A 7 16.42 -4.80 18.74
CA ALA A 7 15.09 -5.40 18.71
C ALA A 7 15.08 -6.94 18.66
N ARG A 8 16.14 -7.56 18.10
CA ARG A 8 16.30 -9.03 18.08
C ARG A 8 17.11 -9.53 19.28
N LYS A 9 18.15 -8.80 19.69
CA LYS A 9 19.02 -9.14 20.83
C LYS A 9 18.24 -9.14 22.16
N TRP A 10 17.40 -8.12 22.35
CA TRP A 10 16.64 -7.87 23.57
C TRP A 10 15.20 -8.38 23.53
N ARG A 11 14.87 -9.23 22.55
CA ARG A 11 13.56 -9.89 22.53
C ARG A 11 13.39 -10.71 23.83
N PRO A 12 12.32 -10.46 24.62
CA PRO A 12 12.07 -11.18 25.86
C PRO A 12 12.07 -12.70 25.68
N ARG A 13 12.72 -13.41 26.61
CA ARG A 13 12.83 -14.89 26.58
C ARG A 13 11.87 -15.59 27.53
N ASP A 14 11.32 -14.87 28.49
CA ASP A 14 10.39 -15.33 29.51
C ASP A 14 9.29 -14.29 29.74
N PHE A 15 8.26 -14.65 30.52
CA PHE A 15 7.16 -13.74 30.83
C PHE A 15 7.56 -12.56 31.72
N SER A 16 8.63 -12.68 32.51
CA SER A 16 9.11 -11.59 33.38
C SER A 16 9.77 -10.44 32.62
N GLY A 17 10.34 -10.71 31.44
CA GLY A 17 10.93 -9.70 30.58
C GLY A 17 9.93 -8.93 29.70
N LEU A 18 8.63 -9.24 29.78
CA LEU A 18 7.60 -8.51 29.05
C LEU A 18 7.20 -7.25 29.80
N VAL A 19 7.22 -6.13 29.08
CA VAL A 19 6.84 -4.81 29.61
C VAL A 19 5.37 -4.54 29.32
N GLY A 20 4.62 -4.05 30.30
CA GLY A 20 3.29 -3.46 30.13
C GLY A 20 2.16 -4.42 29.76
N GLN A 21 2.34 -5.74 29.90
CA GLN A 21 1.31 -6.75 29.56
C GLN A 21 0.95 -7.64 30.75
N GLU A 22 0.89 -7.06 31.95
CA GLU A 22 0.75 -7.77 33.22
C GLU A 22 -0.53 -8.63 33.27
N HIS A 23 -1.63 -8.14 32.70
CA HIS A 23 -2.91 -8.86 32.67
C HIS A 23 -2.84 -10.13 31.82
N VAL A 24 -2.18 -10.07 30.66
CA VAL A 24 -1.99 -11.23 29.77
C VAL A 24 -1.03 -12.22 30.42
N VAL A 25 0.10 -11.73 30.93
CA VAL A 25 1.12 -12.57 31.59
C VAL A 25 0.53 -13.31 32.79
N ARG A 26 -0.26 -12.63 33.63
CA ARG A 26 -0.92 -13.24 34.79
C ARG A 26 -1.89 -14.35 34.37
N ALA A 27 -2.72 -14.10 33.35
CA ALA A 27 -3.68 -15.09 32.86
C ALA A 27 -2.98 -16.34 32.28
N LEU A 28 -1.94 -16.15 31.46
CA LEU A 28 -1.17 -17.26 30.91
C LEU A 28 -0.41 -18.04 31.99
N THR A 29 0.17 -17.33 32.95
CA THR A 29 0.88 -17.96 34.10
C THR A 29 -0.05 -18.85 34.90
N ASN A 30 -1.25 -18.35 35.22
CA ASN A 30 -2.25 -19.14 35.95
C ASN A 30 -2.71 -20.36 35.14
N GLY A 31 -3.00 -20.19 33.83
CA GLY A 31 -3.41 -21.28 32.96
C GLY A 31 -2.36 -22.38 32.82
N LEU A 32 -1.07 -22.01 32.76
CA LEU A 32 0.06 -22.96 32.74
C LEU A 32 0.21 -23.71 34.06
N ASN A 33 0.11 -23.02 35.19
CA ASN A 33 0.28 -23.63 36.52
C ASN A 33 -0.89 -24.55 36.92
N GLU A 34 -2.11 -24.22 36.50
CA GLU A 34 -3.31 -25.02 36.78
C GLU A 34 -3.55 -26.14 35.76
N GLY A 35 -2.72 -26.25 34.71
CA GLY A 35 -2.92 -27.22 33.63
C GLY A 35 -4.17 -26.97 32.78
N ARG A 36 -4.79 -25.79 32.88
CA ARG A 36 -6.00 -25.39 32.14
C ARG A 36 -5.66 -24.67 30.84
N LEU A 37 -5.00 -25.39 29.94
CA LEU A 37 -4.52 -24.82 28.67
C LEU A 37 -5.56 -24.96 27.56
N HIS A 38 -6.06 -23.82 27.08
CA HIS A 38 -6.91 -23.77 25.90
C HIS A 38 -6.20 -24.37 24.67
N HIS A 39 -6.96 -24.87 23.71
CA HIS A 39 -6.40 -25.42 22.46
C HIS A 39 -6.00 -24.31 21.48
N ALA A 40 -6.63 -23.14 21.57
CA ALA A 40 -6.35 -21.98 20.72
C ALA A 40 -6.29 -20.66 21.50
N PHE A 41 -5.27 -19.86 21.22
CA PHE A 41 -5.04 -18.53 21.78
C PHE A 41 -5.04 -17.50 20.67
N LEU A 42 -5.70 -16.35 20.88
CA LEU A 42 -5.69 -15.23 19.95
C LEU A 42 -5.11 -13.99 20.64
N PHE A 43 -3.94 -13.55 20.18
CA PHE A 43 -3.30 -12.31 20.60
C PHE A 43 -3.67 -11.18 19.63
N THR A 44 -4.34 -10.15 20.15
CA THR A 44 -4.72 -8.96 19.40
C THR A 44 -3.94 -7.75 19.91
N GLY A 45 -3.73 -6.75 19.06
CA GLY A 45 -3.04 -5.51 19.44
C GLY A 45 -2.24 -4.93 18.29
N THR A 46 -1.74 -3.70 18.44
CA THR A 46 -1.00 -3.02 17.38
C THR A 46 0.31 -3.74 17.04
N ARG A 47 0.96 -3.35 15.94
CA ARG A 47 2.25 -3.94 15.56
C ARG A 47 3.29 -3.64 16.65
N GLY A 48 4.17 -4.60 16.92
CA GLY A 48 5.32 -4.41 17.79
C GLY A 48 5.07 -4.37 19.32
N VAL A 49 3.84 -4.54 19.79
CA VAL A 49 3.50 -4.64 21.24
C VAL A 49 3.89 -5.97 21.89
N GLY A 50 4.36 -6.95 21.12
CA GLY A 50 4.90 -8.21 21.65
C GLY A 50 4.07 -9.48 21.38
N LYS A 51 3.06 -9.46 20.49
CA LYS A 51 2.21 -10.62 20.15
C LYS A 51 3.02 -11.90 19.85
N THR A 52 3.89 -11.85 18.84
CA THR A 52 4.74 -12.97 18.42
C THR A 52 5.76 -13.37 19.50
N THR A 53 6.19 -12.41 20.34
CA THR A 53 7.10 -12.67 21.47
C THR A 53 6.41 -13.50 22.54
N ILE A 54 5.20 -13.10 22.97
CA ILE A 54 4.38 -13.87 23.93
C ILE A 54 4.10 -15.27 23.37
N ALA A 55 3.75 -15.37 22.09
CA ALA A 55 3.50 -16.65 21.44
C ALA A 55 4.70 -17.62 21.53
N ARG A 56 5.92 -17.13 21.27
CA ARG A 56 7.15 -17.93 21.39
C ARG A 56 7.46 -18.30 22.84
N ILE A 57 7.20 -17.42 23.80
CA ILE A 57 7.37 -17.72 25.23
C ILE A 57 6.39 -18.80 25.65
N LEU A 58 5.12 -18.71 25.22
CA LEU A 58 4.12 -19.75 25.46
C LEU A 58 4.56 -21.09 24.85
N ALA A 59 5.06 -21.10 23.60
CA ALA A 59 5.59 -22.32 22.99
C ALA A 59 6.75 -22.92 23.79
N LYS A 60 7.66 -22.09 24.31
CA LYS A 60 8.74 -22.53 25.23
C LYS A 60 8.19 -23.12 26.52
N SER A 61 7.22 -22.46 27.14
CA SER A 61 6.55 -22.93 28.35
C SER A 61 5.85 -24.27 28.17
N LEU A 62 5.27 -24.52 26.99
CA LEU A 62 4.59 -25.78 26.67
C LEU A 62 5.57 -26.93 26.38
N ASN A 63 6.68 -26.64 25.71
CA ASN A 63 7.62 -27.65 25.20
C ASN A 63 8.93 -27.76 25.99
N CYS A 64 9.08 -27.06 27.11
CA CYS A 64 10.26 -27.16 27.96
C CYS A 64 10.46 -28.59 28.46
N GLU A 65 11.70 -29.09 28.38
CA GLU A 65 12.09 -30.42 28.88
C GLU A 65 11.84 -30.55 30.40
N ALA A 66 12.03 -29.46 31.16
CA ALA A 66 11.77 -29.42 32.60
C ALA A 66 10.28 -29.56 32.97
N GLY A 67 9.38 -29.50 31.99
CA GLY A 67 7.94 -29.59 32.19
C GLY A 67 7.19 -28.32 31.77
N VAL A 68 5.86 -28.45 31.70
CA VAL A 68 4.96 -27.34 31.39
C VAL A 68 4.96 -26.38 32.58
N SER A 69 5.42 -25.14 32.37
CA SER A 69 5.50 -24.14 33.43
C SER A 69 5.50 -22.71 32.87
N ALA A 70 5.10 -21.76 33.70
CA ALA A 70 5.18 -20.34 33.36
C ALA A 70 6.64 -19.83 33.21
N SER A 71 7.60 -20.52 33.83
CA SER A 71 9.01 -20.11 33.81
C SER A 71 9.85 -21.11 33.01
N PRO A 72 9.93 -20.96 31.66
CA PRO A 72 10.75 -21.85 30.85
C PRO A 72 12.23 -21.71 31.25
N CYS A 73 12.97 -22.83 31.27
CA CYS A 73 14.34 -22.82 31.78
C CYS A 73 15.34 -22.01 30.93
N GLY A 74 15.04 -21.79 29.64
CA GLY A 74 15.90 -21.05 28.71
C GLY A 74 17.22 -21.75 28.32
N GLN A 75 17.54 -22.91 28.91
CA GLN A 75 18.84 -23.57 28.76
C GLN A 75 18.77 -24.93 28.06
N CYS A 76 17.61 -25.60 28.07
CA CYS A 76 17.41 -26.91 27.43
C CYS A 76 17.43 -26.80 25.89
N ALA A 77 17.52 -27.95 25.21
CA ALA A 77 17.63 -27.97 23.76
C ALA A 77 16.36 -27.42 23.10
N HIS A 78 15.19 -27.72 23.67
CA HIS A 78 13.91 -27.19 23.18
C HIS A 78 13.83 -25.66 23.30
N CYS A 79 14.17 -25.08 24.46
CA CYS A 79 14.11 -23.62 24.66
C CYS A 79 15.07 -22.88 23.71
N LYS A 80 16.30 -23.36 23.56
CA LYS A 80 17.29 -22.78 22.64
C LYS A 80 16.83 -22.87 21.18
N ALA A 81 16.31 -24.02 20.76
CA ALA A 81 15.81 -24.21 19.40
C ALA A 81 14.63 -23.28 19.07
N ILE A 82 13.73 -23.02 20.04
CA ILE A 82 12.61 -22.09 19.84
C ILE A 82 13.11 -20.63 19.73
N ASP A 83 14.08 -20.23 20.55
CA ASP A 83 14.68 -18.89 20.47
C ASP A 83 15.42 -18.66 19.14
N GLU A 84 16.04 -19.70 18.60
CA GLU A 84 16.69 -19.68 17.29
C GLU A 84 15.72 -19.80 16.11
N GLY A 85 14.45 -20.13 16.36
CA GLY A 85 13.44 -20.35 15.31
C GLY A 85 13.65 -21.64 14.51
N ARG A 86 14.28 -22.66 15.11
CA ARG A 86 14.62 -23.95 14.49
C ARG A 86 13.92 -25.15 15.14
N PHE A 87 12.91 -24.89 15.97
CA PHE A 87 12.20 -25.95 16.67
C PHE A 87 11.16 -26.59 15.76
N VAL A 88 11.31 -27.90 15.52
CA VAL A 88 10.51 -28.66 14.54
C VAL A 88 9.01 -28.62 14.86
N ASP A 89 8.65 -28.68 16.14
CA ASP A 89 7.25 -28.70 16.58
C ASP A 89 6.67 -27.30 16.84
N LEU A 90 7.38 -26.22 16.45
CA LEU A 90 6.86 -24.87 16.38
C LEU A 90 6.83 -24.44 14.92
N LEU A 91 5.65 -24.49 14.31
CA LEU A 91 5.45 -24.03 12.94
C LEU A 91 5.03 -22.57 12.98
N GLU A 92 5.90 -21.71 12.46
CA GLU A 92 5.63 -20.29 12.32
C GLU A 92 5.19 -19.97 10.90
N ILE A 93 3.97 -19.46 10.77
CA ILE A 93 3.32 -19.14 9.51
C ILE A 93 3.01 -17.64 9.55
N ASP A 94 3.67 -16.88 8.69
CA ASP A 94 3.33 -15.48 8.47
C ASP A 94 2.37 -15.39 7.28
N ALA A 95 1.09 -15.14 7.57
CA ALA A 95 0.01 -15.09 6.60
C ALA A 95 0.19 -13.94 5.57
N ALA A 96 0.95 -12.90 5.91
CA ALA A 96 1.23 -11.81 4.96
C ALA A 96 2.28 -12.22 3.91
N SER A 97 3.21 -13.12 4.25
CA SER A 97 4.31 -13.53 3.36
C SER A 97 3.97 -14.76 2.49
N ARG A 98 3.08 -15.64 2.96
CA ARG A 98 2.68 -16.87 2.27
C ARG A 98 1.30 -16.68 1.64
N THR A 99 1.25 -15.91 0.56
CA THR A 99 0.01 -15.63 -0.20
C THR A 99 -0.31 -16.69 -1.25
N LYS A 100 0.56 -17.68 -1.48
CA LYS A 100 0.21 -18.85 -2.28
C LYS A 100 -0.84 -19.64 -1.51
N VAL A 101 -2.07 -19.62 -2.05
CA VAL A 101 -3.31 -20.11 -1.42
C VAL A 101 -3.22 -21.58 -0.97
N ASP A 102 -2.25 -22.34 -1.50
CA ASP A 102 -2.07 -23.77 -1.23
C ASP A 102 -1.13 -24.07 -0.04
N ASP A 103 -0.12 -23.24 0.23
CA ASP A 103 0.94 -23.54 1.20
C ASP A 103 0.41 -23.64 2.64
N THR A 104 -0.52 -22.76 3.04
CA THR A 104 -1.07 -22.76 4.41
C THR A 104 -2.01 -23.94 4.64
N ARG A 105 -2.72 -24.38 3.60
CA ARG A 105 -3.64 -25.52 3.69
C ARG A 105 -2.90 -26.82 3.90
N GLU A 106 -1.86 -27.08 3.10
CA GLU A 106 -1.06 -28.30 3.23
C GLU A 106 -0.44 -28.43 4.63
N ILE A 107 -0.02 -27.31 5.22
CA ILE A 107 0.52 -27.29 6.58
C ILE A 107 -0.57 -27.60 7.62
N LEU A 108 -1.79 -27.12 7.41
CA LEU A 108 -2.93 -27.39 8.30
C LEU A 108 -3.48 -28.83 8.16
N ASP A 109 -3.38 -29.44 6.98
CA ASP A 109 -3.79 -30.84 6.78
C ASP A 109 -2.85 -31.79 7.57
N ASN A 110 -1.61 -31.40 7.80
CA ASN A 110 -0.62 -32.12 8.61
C ASN A 110 -0.79 -31.93 10.14
N VAL A 111 -1.88 -31.32 10.61
CA VAL A 111 -2.13 -31.08 12.04
C VAL A 111 -2.40 -32.36 12.82
N GLN A 112 -2.94 -33.39 12.18
CA GLN A 112 -3.31 -34.65 12.85
C GLN A 112 -2.10 -35.45 13.35
N TYR A 113 -0.90 -35.21 12.79
CA TYR A 113 0.30 -35.95 13.16
C TYR A 113 0.86 -35.51 14.53
N ALA A 114 1.33 -36.49 15.30
CA ALA A 114 1.97 -36.28 16.60
C ALA A 114 3.25 -35.42 16.50
N PRO A 115 3.64 -34.72 17.58
CA PRO A 115 4.89 -33.95 17.62
C PRO A 115 6.11 -34.88 17.54
N ALA A 116 7.20 -34.39 16.94
CA ALA A 116 8.42 -35.15 16.70
C ALA A 116 9.34 -35.22 17.94
N ARG A 117 9.46 -34.11 18.68
CA ARG A 117 10.35 -33.99 19.86
C ARG A 117 9.65 -33.36 21.06
N GLY A 118 8.75 -32.41 20.82
CA GLY A 118 8.02 -31.67 21.84
C GLY A 118 6.86 -32.46 22.45
N ARG A 119 6.28 -31.89 23.51
CA ARG A 119 5.02 -32.36 24.11
C ARG A 119 3.82 -31.94 23.27
N PHE A 120 3.91 -30.75 22.66
CA PHE A 120 2.88 -30.14 21.86
C PHE A 120 3.43 -29.67 20.51
N LYS A 121 2.64 -29.85 19.46
CA LYS A 121 2.84 -29.24 18.15
C LYS A 121 2.13 -27.89 18.14
N VAL A 122 2.91 -26.81 18.12
CA VAL A 122 2.42 -25.44 18.23
C VAL A 122 2.40 -24.79 16.85
N TYR A 123 1.23 -24.30 16.44
CA TYR A 123 1.05 -23.53 15.20
C TYR A 123 0.93 -22.05 15.56
N LEU A 124 1.98 -21.29 15.26
CA LEU A 124 2.00 -19.83 15.40
C LEU A 124 1.66 -19.19 14.06
N ILE A 125 0.46 -18.62 13.96
CA ILE A 125 0.00 -17.91 12.76
C ILE A 125 0.01 -16.42 13.04
N ASP A 126 0.97 -15.70 12.46
CA ASP A 126 1.06 -14.24 12.55
C ASP A 126 0.24 -13.57 11.43
N GLU A 127 -0.29 -12.40 11.74
CA GLU A 127 -1.27 -11.67 10.93
C GLU A 127 -2.39 -12.54 10.33
N VAL A 128 -3.02 -13.39 11.17
CA VAL A 128 -4.04 -14.38 10.76
C VAL A 128 -5.19 -13.78 9.95
N HIS A 129 -5.48 -12.49 10.10
CA HIS A 129 -6.50 -11.78 9.32
C HIS A 129 -6.18 -11.70 7.81
N MET A 130 -4.94 -11.97 7.41
CA MET A 130 -4.49 -12.03 6.01
C MET A 130 -4.72 -13.41 5.36
N LEU A 131 -5.21 -14.41 6.12
CA LEU A 131 -5.53 -15.72 5.55
C LEU A 131 -6.68 -15.65 4.55
N SER A 132 -6.62 -16.51 3.53
CA SER A 132 -7.72 -16.69 2.59
C SER A 132 -8.94 -17.34 3.27
N THR A 133 -10.14 -17.08 2.74
CA THR A 133 -11.40 -17.68 3.22
C THR A 133 -11.33 -19.21 3.27
N HIS A 134 -10.66 -19.82 2.30
CA HIS A 134 -10.44 -21.27 2.24
C HIS A 134 -9.56 -21.77 3.40
N SER A 135 -8.46 -21.05 3.72
CA SER A 135 -7.59 -21.38 4.86
C SER A 135 -8.31 -21.24 6.21
N PHE A 136 -9.17 -20.22 6.35
CA PHE A 136 -10.02 -20.08 7.54
C PHE A 136 -10.97 -21.28 7.73
N ASN A 137 -11.57 -21.77 6.65
CA ASN A 137 -12.46 -22.94 6.71
C ASN A 137 -11.72 -24.23 7.09
N ALA A 138 -10.47 -24.39 6.62
CA ALA A 138 -9.62 -25.51 7.05
C ALA A 138 -9.33 -25.43 8.56
N LEU A 139 -8.96 -24.24 9.05
CA LEU A 139 -8.70 -23.99 10.47
C LEU A 139 -9.94 -24.25 11.34
N LEU A 140 -11.14 -23.88 10.88
CA LEU A 140 -12.40 -24.11 11.60
C LEU A 140 -12.63 -25.58 11.93
N LYS A 141 -12.41 -26.49 10.96
CA LYS A 141 -12.59 -27.94 11.17
C LYS A 141 -11.70 -28.45 12.30
N THR A 142 -10.46 -27.96 12.36
CA THR A 142 -9.50 -28.39 13.39
C THR A 142 -9.68 -27.68 14.72
N LEU A 143 -10.21 -26.46 14.74
CA LEU A 143 -10.56 -25.74 15.97
C LEU A 143 -11.82 -26.29 16.64
N GLU A 144 -12.72 -26.91 15.89
CA GLU A 144 -13.90 -27.59 16.44
C GLU A 144 -13.54 -28.88 17.17
N GLU A 145 -12.67 -29.69 16.56
CA GLU A 145 -12.20 -30.96 17.13
C GLU A 145 -10.66 -31.01 17.15
N PRO A 146 -10.01 -30.25 18.07
CA PRO A 146 -8.55 -30.17 18.11
C PRO A 146 -7.93 -31.44 18.71
N PRO A 147 -6.87 -31.99 18.09
CA PRO A 147 -6.07 -33.05 18.71
C PRO A 147 -5.43 -32.57 20.01
N GLU A 148 -5.32 -33.44 21.02
CA GLU A 148 -4.81 -33.08 22.36
C GLU A 148 -3.38 -32.52 22.35
N HIS A 149 -2.55 -32.99 21.41
CA HIS A 149 -1.16 -32.58 21.24
C HIS A 149 -0.98 -31.29 20.43
N VAL A 150 -2.06 -30.68 19.93
CA VAL A 150 -1.99 -29.48 19.07
C VAL A 150 -2.39 -28.24 19.86
N LYS A 151 -1.63 -27.16 19.66
CA LYS A 151 -1.96 -25.83 20.19
C LYS A 151 -1.85 -24.77 19.10
N PHE A 152 -2.92 -23.99 18.92
CA PHE A 152 -2.94 -22.85 18.00
C PHE A 152 -2.64 -21.56 18.75
N VAL A 153 -1.75 -20.75 18.17
CA VAL A 153 -1.45 -19.41 18.65
C VAL A 153 -1.59 -18.46 17.47
N LEU A 154 -2.68 -17.71 17.47
CA LEU A 154 -3.04 -16.76 16.43
C LEU A 154 -2.64 -15.36 16.89
N ALA A 155 -2.07 -14.56 16.00
CA ALA A 155 -1.79 -13.15 16.23
C ALA A 155 -2.38 -12.30 15.11
N THR A 156 -2.93 -11.13 15.47
CA THR A 156 -3.48 -10.18 14.50
C THR A 156 -3.32 -8.73 14.96
N THR A 157 -3.12 -7.80 14.02
CA THR A 157 -3.34 -6.38 14.27
C THR A 157 -4.80 -5.95 14.14
N ASP A 158 -5.62 -6.71 13.41
CA ASP A 158 -6.99 -6.37 13.10
C ASP A 158 -7.94 -7.54 13.47
N PRO A 159 -8.55 -7.52 14.66
CA PRO A 159 -9.47 -8.56 15.10
C PRO A 159 -10.82 -8.51 14.39
N GLN A 160 -11.20 -7.38 13.78
CA GLN A 160 -12.53 -7.22 13.15
C GLN A 160 -12.63 -7.99 11.84
N LYS A 161 -11.50 -8.21 11.16
CA LYS A 161 -11.41 -9.03 9.95
C LYS A 161 -11.49 -10.53 10.22
N ILE A 162 -11.40 -10.97 11.48
CA ILE A 162 -11.47 -12.39 11.84
C ILE A 162 -12.94 -12.80 11.97
N PRO A 163 -13.36 -13.91 11.32
CA PRO A 163 -14.72 -14.41 11.47
C PRO A 163 -15.07 -14.70 12.93
N VAL A 164 -16.29 -14.33 13.35
CA VAL A 164 -16.80 -14.55 14.72
C VAL A 164 -16.75 -16.03 15.11
N THR A 165 -16.87 -16.94 14.14
CA THR A 165 -16.76 -18.39 14.32
C THR A 165 -15.39 -18.83 14.85
N ILE A 166 -14.31 -18.14 14.48
CA ILE A 166 -12.97 -18.38 15.03
C ILE A 166 -12.83 -17.72 16.40
N LEU A 167 -13.32 -16.48 16.53
CA LEU A 167 -13.23 -15.70 17.77
C LEU A 167 -13.88 -16.41 18.96
N SER A 168 -15.01 -17.10 18.74
CA SER A 168 -15.70 -17.85 19.79
C SER A 168 -14.99 -19.12 20.25
N ARG A 169 -14.06 -19.64 19.44
CA ARG A 169 -13.27 -20.86 19.71
C ARG A 169 -11.85 -20.55 20.20
N CYS A 170 -11.52 -19.27 20.41
CA CYS A 170 -10.19 -18.86 20.87
C CYS A 170 -10.28 -18.16 22.22
N MET A 171 -9.29 -18.41 23.08
CA MET A 171 -9.07 -17.56 24.25
C MET A 171 -8.39 -16.27 23.79
N GLN A 172 -9.08 -15.14 23.93
CA GLN A 172 -8.64 -13.85 23.39
C GLN A 172 -7.85 -13.06 24.42
N PHE A 173 -6.71 -12.53 24.00
CA PHE A 173 -5.85 -11.66 24.79
C PHE A 173 -5.56 -10.38 24.00
N ASN A 174 -6.05 -9.26 24.52
CA ASN A 174 -5.78 -7.95 23.94
C ASN A 174 -4.53 -7.34 24.59
N LEU A 175 -3.49 -7.13 23.79
CA LEU A 175 -2.26 -6.46 24.20
C LEU A 175 -2.46 -4.95 24.04
N ARG A 176 -2.23 -4.23 25.14
CA ARG A 176 -2.35 -2.77 25.15
C ARG A 176 -1.14 -2.11 24.48
N ARG A 177 -1.34 -0.91 23.94
CA ARG A 177 -0.23 -0.04 23.56
C ARG A 177 0.58 0.28 24.82
N LEU A 178 1.90 0.33 24.67
CA LEU A 178 2.81 0.69 25.77
C LEU A 178 2.78 2.20 26.01
N SER A 179 2.92 2.61 27.26
CA SER A 179 3.03 4.03 27.61
C SER A 179 4.42 4.58 27.25
N VAL A 180 4.53 5.91 27.19
CA VAL A 180 5.82 6.58 26.94
C VAL A 180 6.83 6.24 28.04
N GLU A 181 6.37 6.15 29.29
CA GLU A 181 7.18 5.77 30.46
C GLU A 181 7.64 4.32 30.37
N GLU A 182 6.76 3.39 29.98
CA GLU A 182 7.10 1.97 29.81
C GLU A 182 8.16 1.77 28.72
N ILE A 183 8.04 2.47 27.58
CA ILE A 183 9.03 2.41 26.50
C ILE A 183 10.35 3.07 26.92
N SER A 184 10.28 4.28 27.50
CA SER A 184 11.47 5.01 27.93
C SER A 184 12.28 4.23 28.97
N GLY A 185 11.61 3.68 29.98
CA GLY A 185 12.26 2.88 31.02
C GLY A 185 12.89 1.60 30.47
N GLN A 186 12.28 0.96 29.47
CA GLN A 186 12.87 -0.21 28.82
C GLN A 186 14.08 0.16 27.97
N ILE A 187 14.04 1.27 27.22
CA ILE A 187 15.18 1.76 26.44
C ILE A 187 16.33 2.12 27.38
N GLU A 188 16.04 2.80 28.49
CA GLU A 188 17.02 3.13 29.52
C GLU A 188 17.69 1.87 30.10
N PHE A 189 16.90 0.86 30.45
CA PHE A 189 17.40 -0.41 30.96
C PHE A 189 18.35 -1.08 29.96
N ILE A 190 18.02 -1.05 28.66
CA ILE A 190 18.84 -1.62 27.59
C ILE A 190 20.15 -0.83 27.43
N LEU A 191 20.09 0.50 27.34
CA LEU A 191 21.27 1.35 27.19
C LEU A 191 22.24 1.19 28.37
N SER A 192 21.70 1.13 29.58
CA SER A 192 22.48 0.89 30.80
C SER A 192 23.19 -0.47 30.78
N ARG A 193 22.53 -1.51 30.27
CA ARG A 193 23.11 -2.86 30.14
C ARG A 193 24.16 -2.95 29.04
N GLU A 194 23.97 -2.23 27.94
CA GLU A 194 24.92 -2.14 26.83
C GLU A 194 26.08 -1.17 27.11
N GLN A 195 26.04 -0.44 28.24
CA GLN A 195 27.03 0.56 28.65
C GLN A 195 27.19 1.70 27.63
N LEU A 196 26.07 2.15 27.05
CA LEU A 196 26.04 3.26 26.09
C LEU A 196 25.72 4.58 26.81
N GLU A 197 26.32 5.67 26.34
CA GLU A 197 26.04 7.02 26.85
C GLU A 197 24.71 7.53 26.28
N TYR A 198 23.85 8.13 27.13
CA TYR A 198 22.54 8.62 26.72
C TYR A 198 22.06 9.83 27.50
N GLU A 199 21.25 10.66 26.84
CA GLU A 199 20.51 11.77 27.44
C GLU A 199 19.06 11.38 27.73
N HIS A 200 18.57 11.67 28.94
CA HIS A 200 17.20 11.30 29.34
C HIS A 200 16.13 11.97 28.47
N ALA A 201 16.37 13.21 28.01
CA ALA A 201 15.43 13.92 27.15
C ALA A 201 15.21 13.19 25.80
N ALA A 202 16.24 12.50 25.29
CA ALA A 202 16.18 11.78 24.02
C ALA A 202 15.31 10.52 24.12
N LEU A 203 15.24 9.89 25.31
CA LEU A 203 14.41 8.71 25.57
C LEU A 203 12.93 9.01 25.36
N ALA A 204 12.46 10.14 25.90
CA ALA A 204 11.07 10.55 25.78
C ALA A 204 10.69 10.82 24.31
N LEU A 205 11.63 11.37 23.51
CA LEU A 205 11.43 11.65 22.10
C LEU A 205 11.29 10.34 21.29
N LEU A 206 12.19 9.37 21.51
CA LEU A 206 12.10 8.04 20.92
C LEU A 206 10.81 7.31 21.33
N ALA A 207 10.45 7.36 22.61
CA ALA A 207 9.27 6.68 23.13
C ALA A 207 7.96 7.25 22.56
N ARG A 208 7.88 8.57 22.36
CA ARG A 208 6.74 9.20 21.65
C ARG A 208 6.71 8.78 20.19
N ALA A 209 7.85 8.80 19.50
CA ALA A 209 7.95 8.40 18.09
C ALA A 209 7.62 6.90 17.87
N ALA A 210 7.83 6.06 18.88
CA ALA A 210 7.51 4.63 18.86
C ALA A 210 6.00 4.31 18.89
N ASP A 211 5.12 5.29 19.19
CA ASP A 211 3.65 5.15 19.20
C ASP A 211 3.11 3.88 19.90
N GLY A 212 3.70 3.54 21.06
CA GLY A 212 3.29 2.38 21.85
C GLY A 212 3.85 1.02 21.39
N SER A 213 4.74 1.00 20.38
CA SER A 213 5.40 -0.19 19.84
C SER A 213 6.85 -0.30 20.35
N MET A 214 7.14 -1.31 21.17
CA MET A 214 8.51 -1.56 21.64
C MET A 214 9.46 -1.91 20.49
N ARG A 215 8.97 -2.65 19.49
CA ARG A 215 9.79 -3.02 18.32
C ARG A 215 10.25 -1.79 17.55
N ASP A 216 9.35 -0.83 17.36
CA ASP A 216 9.67 0.38 16.61
C ASP A 216 10.54 1.32 17.46
N GLY A 217 10.28 1.44 18.76
CA GLY A 217 11.16 2.16 19.70
C GLY A 217 12.61 1.65 19.70
N LEU A 218 12.82 0.32 19.73
CA LEU A 218 14.17 -0.24 19.63
C LEU A 218 14.79 -0.09 18.23
N SER A 219 13.98 -0.05 17.18
CA SER A 219 14.47 0.19 15.81
C SER A 219 14.89 1.64 15.61
N LEU A 220 14.16 2.60 16.19
CA LEU A 220 14.52 4.01 16.24
C LEU A 220 15.76 4.24 17.10
N LEU A 221 15.89 3.53 18.21
CA LEU A 221 17.09 3.56 19.05
C LEU A 221 18.34 3.11 18.29
N ASP A 222 18.27 1.99 17.56
CA ASP A 222 19.38 1.50 16.73
C ASP A 222 19.78 2.55 15.67
N GLN A 223 18.80 3.21 15.04
CA GLN A 223 19.07 4.28 14.08
C GLN A 223 19.73 5.50 14.73
N ALA A 224 19.24 5.92 15.89
CA ALA A 224 19.79 7.05 16.63
C ALA A 224 21.23 6.78 17.09
N LEU A 225 21.52 5.56 17.57
CA LEU A 225 22.87 5.15 17.95
C LEU A 225 23.82 5.09 16.73
N ALA A 226 23.31 4.67 15.57
CA ALA A 226 24.08 4.67 14.33
C ALA A 226 24.42 6.10 13.87
N ALA A 227 23.49 7.05 14.02
CA ALA A 227 23.70 8.46 13.71
C ALA A 227 24.65 9.15 14.71
N GLY A 228 24.47 8.90 16.01
CA GLY A 228 25.24 9.49 17.11
C GLY A 228 26.58 8.81 17.41
N SER A 229 27.14 8.02 16.48
CA SER A 229 28.41 7.31 16.66
C SER A 229 28.50 6.49 17.97
N GLY A 230 27.40 5.87 18.39
CA GLY A 230 27.31 5.07 19.61
C GLY A 230 26.88 5.83 20.88
N LYS A 231 26.53 7.12 20.76
CA LYS A 231 25.91 7.91 21.83
C LYS A 231 24.48 8.28 21.48
N LEU A 232 23.62 8.35 22.49
CA LEU A 232 22.25 8.82 22.32
C LEU A 232 22.11 10.26 22.81
N GLU A 233 22.31 11.20 21.90
CA GLU A 233 22.22 12.64 22.15
C GLU A 233 20.85 13.18 21.70
N TYR A 234 20.27 14.11 22.46
CA TYR A 234 18.97 14.69 22.16
C TYR A 234 18.95 15.36 20.78
N ALA A 235 19.95 16.18 20.47
CA ALA A 235 20.02 16.90 19.20
C ALA A 235 20.06 15.95 18.00
N ALA A 236 20.81 14.85 18.08
CA ALA A 236 20.88 13.85 17.01
C ALA A 236 19.55 13.09 16.82
N VAL A 237 18.86 12.78 17.93
CA VAL A 237 17.54 12.14 17.90
C VAL A 237 16.47 13.09 17.36
N GLU A 238 16.53 14.36 17.77
CA GLU A 238 15.65 15.43 17.27
C GLU A 238 15.89 15.69 15.78
N ASP A 239 17.14 15.70 15.32
CA ASP A 239 17.47 15.80 13.89
C ASP A 239 16.97 14.60 13.09
N MET A 240 17.11 13.39 13.65
CA MET A 240 16.63 12.18 13.03
C MET A 240 15.09 12.15 12.92
N LEU A 241 14.38 12.63 13.96
CA LEU A 241 12.93 12.51 14.09
C LEU A 241 12.13 13.75 13.68
N GLY A 242 12.71 14.96 13.65
CA GLY A 242 11.88 16.17 13.73
C GLY A 242 12.40 17.46 13.09
N THR A 243 13.71 17.71 12.89
CA THR A 243 14.12 19.05 12.40
C THR A 243 13.69 19.32 10.96
N VAL A 244 13.55 18.28 10.13
CA VAL A 244 13.08 18.43 8.77
C VAL A 244 11.55 18.52 8.70
N GLU A 245 10.84 17.61 9.39
CA GLU A 245 9.37 17.54 9.35
C GLU A 245 8.71 18.79 9.96
N GLN A 246 9.24 19.30 11.07
CA GLN A 246 8.71 20.47 11.74
C GLN A 246 8.95 21.77 10.95
N ARG A 247 10.08 21.89 10.25
CA ARG A 247 10.33 23.01 9.32
C ARG A 247 9.27 23.04 8.21
N HIS A 248 8.97 21.89 7.61
CA HIS A 248 7.96 21.81 6.54
C HIS A 248 6.55 22.09 7.07
N LEU A 249 6.20 21.57 8.25
CA LEU A 249 4.92 21.85 8.90
C LEU A 249 4.74 23.34 9.20
N ASN A 250 5.75 23.97 9.80
CA ASN A 250 5.75 25.43 10.04
C ASN A 250 5.62 26.20 8.72
N THR A 251 6.32 25.77 7.66
CA THR A 251 6.20 26.40 6.32
C THR A 251 4.79 26.25 5.75
N ILE A 252 4.14 25.10 5.93
CA ILE A 252 2.77 24.87 5.46
C ILE A 252 1.77 25.71 6.25
N VAL A 253 1.88 25.77 7.58
CA VAL A 253 1.00 26.60 8.42
C VAL A 253 1.20 28.08 8.14
N GLU A 254 2.45 28.54 8.03
CA GLU A 254 2.76 29.91 7.62
C GLU A 254 2.15 30.23 6.25
N ALA A 255 2.28 29.32 5.29
CA ALA A 255 1.67 29.47 3.97
C ALA A 255 0.13 29.50 4.00
N LEU A 256 -0.51 28.79 4.93
CA LEU A 256 -1.96 28.87 5.15
C LEU A 256 -2.36 30.25 5.69
N ILE A 257 -1.60 30.78 6.65
CA ILE A 257 -1.81 32.12 7.22
C ILE A 257 -1.60 33.21 6.17
N GLU A 258 -0.49 33.14 5.43
CA GLU A 258 -0.13 34.09 4.37
C GLU A 258 -0.95 33.93 3.08
N ARG A 259 -1.84 32.92 3.01
CA ARG A 259 -2.63 32.56 1.84
C ARG A 259 -1.78 32.31 0.59
N ASN A 260 -0.65 31.63 0.77
CA ASN A 260 0.33 31.34 -0.27
C ASN A 260 0.33 29.84 -0.66
N PRO A 261 -0.53 29.41 -1.60
CA PRO A 261 -0.59 28.01 -2.00
C PRO A 261 0.70 27.50 -2.65
N ALA A 262 1.48 28.38 -3.29
CA ALA A 262 2.74 28.01 -3.91
C ALA A 262 3.79 27.59 -2.88
N ALA A 263 3.90 28.32 -1.76
CA ALA A 263 4.80 27.98 -0.66
C ALA A 263 4.40 26.65 0.01
N ALA A 264 3.11 26.42 0.23
CA ALA A 264 2.62 25.17 0.80
C ALA A 264 2.90 23.97 -0.11
N LEU A 265 2.65 24.10 -1.43
CA LEU A 265 2.94 23.03 -2.39
C LEU A 265 4.45 22.78 -2.55
N ALA A 266 5.28 23.82 -2.48
CA ALA A 266 6.73 23.66 -2.47
C ALA A 266 7.21 22.87 -1.26
N ALA A 267 6.67 23.15 -0.06
CA ALA A 267 6.97 22.38 1.14
C ALA A 267 6.57 20.90 1.00
N VAL A 268 5.39 20.60 0.45
CA VAL A 268 4.96 19.22 0.14
C VAL A 268 5.91 18.54 -0.86
N ALA A 269 6.36 19.27 -1.89
CA ALA A 269 7.30 18.74 -2.87
C ALA A 269 8.67 18.42 -2.25
N GLU A 270 9.17 19.25 -1.32
CA GLU A 270 10.40 18.97 -0.57
C GLU A 270 10.25 17.72 0.30
N VAL A 271 9.13 17.59 1.04
CA VAL A 271 8.86 16.40 1.87
C VAL A 271 8.82 15.12 1.02
N PHE A 272 8.14 15.18 -0.12
CA PHE A 272 8.08 14.05 -1.06
C PHE A 272 9.46 13.72 -1.64
N GLY A 273 10.28 14.73 -1.94
CA GLY A 273 11.66 14.55 -2.42
C GLY A 273 12.57 13.82 -1.42
N LEU A 274 12.24 13.87 -0.14
CA LEU A 274 12.93 13.14 0.94
C LEU A 274 12.38 11.73 1.16
N ALA A 275 11.49 11.24 0.29
CA ALA A 275 10.83 9.93 0.37
C ALA A 275 10.10 9.69 1.70
N ARG A 276 9.49 10.74 2.25
CA ARG A 276 8.75 10.70 3.53
C ARG A 276 7.27 10.36 3.32
N ASP A 277 6.65 9.83 4.37
CA ASP A 277 5.23 9.45 4.38
C ASP A 277 4.35 10.70 4.44
N LEU A 278 3.57 10.94 3.38
CA LEU A 278 2.64 12.07 3.29
C LEU A 278 1.38 11.88 4.16
N SER A 279 1.01 10.65 4.48
CA SER A 279 -0.02 10.38 5.49
C SER A 279 0.42 10.86 6.87
N ARG A 280 1.71 10.69 7.17
CA ARG A 280 2.32 11.21 8.42
C ARG A 280 2.34 12.72 8.44
N LEU A 281 2.74 13.38 7.34
CA LEU A 281 2.68 14.84 7.21
C LEU A 281 1.28 15.40 7.48
N LEU A 282 0.24 14.82 6.89
CA LEU A 282 -1.15 15.24 7.14
C LEU A 282 -1.61 14.97 8.58
N ALA A 283 -1.13 13.88 9.21
CA ALA A 283 -1.40 13.60 10.61
C ALA A 283 -0.76 14.64 11.52
N ASP A 284 0.50 15.00 11.28
CA ASP A 284 1.22 15.98 12.08
C ASP A 284 0.69 17.41 11.86
N LEU A 285 0.22 17.74 10.65
CA LEU A 285 -0.50 18.99 10.39
C LEU A 285 -1.83 19.04 11.17
N ALA A 286 -2.60 17.95 11.18
CA ALA A 286 -3.84 17.87 11.96
C ALA A 286 -3.58 18.00 13.47
N GLU A 287 -2.53 17.36 13.98
CA GLU A 287 -2.09 17.47 15.37
C GLU A 287 -1.69 18.92 15.73
N MET A 288 -0.96 19.61 14.84
CA MET A 288 -0.58 21.01 15.03
C MET A 288 -1.80 21.94 15.07
N LEU A 289 -2.74 21.77 14.13
CA LEU A 289 -4.00 22.52 14.11
C LEU A 289 -4.87 22.25 15.35
N HIS A 290 -4.89 21.01 15.83
CA HIS A 290 -5.57 20.66 17.09
C HIS A 290 -5.00 21.43 18.28
N ARG A 291 -3.67 21.54 18.37
CA ARG A 291 -3.02 22.30 19.45
C ARG A 291 -3.29 23.79 19.35
N ILE A 292 -3.25 24.35 18.14
CA ILE A 292 -3.64 25.74 17.90
C ILE A 292 -5.08 25.97 18.40
N ALA A 293 -6.00 25.07 18.08
CA ALA A 293 -7.38 25.15 18.58
C ALA A 293 -7.48 25.05 20.12
N LEU A 294 -6.67 24.20 20.76
CA LEU A 294 -6.62 24.12 22.22
C LEU A 294 -6.15 25.44 22.85
N ILE A 295 -5.10 26.06 22.30
CA ILE A 295 -4.59 27.36 22.77
C ILE A 295 -5.66 28.44 22.63
N GLN A 296 -6.45 28.43 21.54
CA GLN A 296 -7.51 29.42 21.30
C GLN A 296 -8.74 29.23 22.21
N GLN A 297 -9.10 27.99 22.53
CA GLN A 297 -10.39 27.66 23.16
C GLN A 297 -10.30 27.33 24.65
N VAL A 298 -9.14 26.91 25.15
CA VAL A 298 -8.94 26.48 26.54
C VAL A 298 -8.14 27.55 27.29
N PRO A 299 -8.78 28.32 28.19
CA PRO A 299 -8.07 29.25 29.06
C PRO A 299 -7.03 28.52 29.91
N ASP A 300 -5.85 29.10 30.07
CA ASP A 300 -4.72 28.57 30.86
C ASP A 300 -4.07 27.26 30.34
N TYR A 301 -4.34 26.85 29.10
CA TYR A 301 -3.62 25.74 28.49
C TYR A 301 -2.14 26.09 28.28
N ARG A 302 -1.24 25.31 28.88
CA ARG A 302 0.22 25.47 28.77
C ARG A 302 0.91 24.10 28.76
N ASP A 303 1.81 23.90 27.79
CA ASP A 303 2.63 22.69 27.67
C ASP A 303 4.13 23.06 27.65
N ASP A 304 4.74 23.10 28.84
CA ASP A 304 6.16 23.44 29.02
C ASP A 304 7.14 22.36 28.53
N SER A 305 6.64 21.19 28.07
CA SER A 305 7.48 20.10 27.58
C SER A 305 7.90 20.24 26.10
N ARG A 306 7.47 21.32 25.46
CA ARG A 306 7.59 21.54 24.01
C ARG A 306 8.54 22.67 23.64
N THR A 307 9.33 22.43 22.60
CA THR A 307 10.27 23.41 22.02
C THR A 307 9.62 24.36 21.03
N ASP A 308 8.46 24.00 20.45
CA ASP A 308 7.72 24.78 19.45
C ASP A 308 6.58 25.64 20.03
N TRP A 309 6.50 25.75 21.36
CA TRP A 309 5.43 26.46 22.05
C TRP A 309 5.25 27.91 21.56
N GLU A 310 6.36 28.65 21.38
CA GLU A 310 6.33 30.05 20.94
C GLU A 310 5.68 30.21 19.55
N ASN A 311 6.02 29.32 18.61
CA ASN A 311 5.43 29.33 17.27
C ASN A 311 3.93 28.99 17.30
N LEU A 312 3.53 28.02 18.12
CA LEU A 312 2.11 27.64 18.26
C LEU A 312 1.26 28.78 18.81
N VAL A 313 1.80 29.56 19.76
CA VAL A 313 1.13 30.74 20.30
C VAL A 313 1.03 31.86 19.25
N ASP A 314 2.08 32.07 18.45
CA ASP A 314 2.03 33.02 17.32
C ASP A 314 0.95 32.64 16.30
N TYR A 315 0.93 31.37 15.87
CA TYR A 315 -0.07 30.87 14.93
C TYR A 315 -1.50 30.96 15.48
N ALA A 316 -1.70 30.64 16.75
CA ALA A 316 -2.99 30.79 17.42
C ALA A 316 -3.49 32.24 17.47
N GLY A 317 -2.59 33.23 17.52
CA GLY A 317 -2.95 34.63 17.45
C GLY A 317 -3.28 35.14 16.04
N ARG A 318 -2.80 34.44 15.00
CA ARG A 318 -2.90 34.87 13.59
C ARG A 318 -3.96 34.13 12.78
N MET A 319 -4.41 32.95 13.24
CA MET A 319 -5.43 32.16 12.56
C MET A 319 -6.81 32.39 13.17
N ASP A 320 -7.85 32.48 12.34
CA ASP A 320 -9.24 32.50 12.81
C ASP A 320 -9.65 31.11 13.35
N PRO A 321 -10.37 31.02 14.48
CA PRO A 321 -10.77 29.72 15.06
C PRO A 321 -11.62 28.85 14.11
N GLU A 322 -12.43 29.48 13.26
CA GLU A 322 -13.23 28.79 12.24
C GLU A 322 -12.35 28.15 11.16
N ASP A 323 -11.31 28.86 10.72
CA ASP A 323 -10.32 28.37 9.75
C ASP A 323 -9.54 27.18 10.32
N VAL A 324 -9.12 27.27 11.60
CA VAL A 324 -8.40 26.17 12.27
C VAL A 324 -9.25 24.90 12.30
N GLN A 325 -10.55 25.01 12.62
CA GLN A 325 -11.46 23.85 12.62
C GLN A 325 -11.65 23.27 11.21
N LEU A 326 -11.82 24.13 10.21
CA LEU A 326 -12.00 23.72 8.81
C LEU A 326 -10.74 23.03 8.28
N HIS A 327 -9.56 23.62 8.47
CA HIS A 327 -8.28 23.03 8.08
C HIS A 327 -8.05 21.70 8.79
N TYR A 328 -8.36 21.61 10.09
CA TYR A 328 -8.26 20.36 10.83
C TYR A 328 -9.13 19.26 10.21
N GLN A 329 -10.40 19.58 9.90
CA GLN A 329 -11.32 18.63 9.26
C GLN A 329 -10.82 18.20 7.88
N ILE A 330 -10.32 19.13 7.07
CA ILE A 330 -9.77 18.86 5.74
C ILE A 330 -8.53 17.95 5.85
N ALA A 331 -7.63 18.20 6.82
CA ALA A 331 -6.44 17.37 7.05
C ALA A 331 -6.81 15.93 7.41
N VAL A 332 -7.74 15.75 8.37
CA VAL A 332 -8.18 14.41 8.82
C VAL A 332 -8.89 13.65 7.70
N THR A 333 -9.77 14.34 6.96
CA THR A 333 -10.49 13.74 5.83
C THR A 333 -9.54 13.39 4.69
N GLY A 334 -8.62 14.29 4.36
CA GLY A 334 -7.57 14.06 3.37
C GLY A 334 -6.70 12.87 3.71
N ARG A 335 -6.34 12.67 4.99
CA ARG A 335 -5.60 11.49 5.45
C ARG A 335 -6.37 10.19 5.24
N ARG A 336 -7.67 10.17 5.57
CA ARG A 336 -8.53 9.00 5.35
C ARG A 336 -8.63 8.65 3.87
N ASP A 337 -8.77 9.66 3.02
CA ASP A 337 -9.02 9.48 1.59
C ASP A 337 -7.70 9.37 0.78
N LEU A 338 -6.53 9.51 1.43
CA LEU A 338 -5.22 9.53 0.77
C LEU A 338 -4.96 8.26 -0.05
N GLY A 339 -5.26 7.09 0.52
CA GLY A 339 -5.09 5.80 -0.16
C GLY A 339 -6.07 5.55 -1.31
N LEU A 340 -7.07 6.41 -1.51
CA LEU A 340 -8.00 6.37 -2.65
C LEU A 340 -7.51 7.27 -3.80
N ALA A 341 -6.53 8.13 -3.56
CA ALA A 341 -6.01 9.05 -4.57
C ALA A 341 -5.14 8.31 -5.60
N PRO A 342 -5.00 8.85 -6.83
CA PRO A 342 -4.12 8.25 -7.86
C PRO A 342 -2.66 8.10 -7.43
N SER A 343 -2.20 8.96 -6.52
CA SER A 343 -0.93 8.85 -5.81
C SER A 343 -1.01 9.62 -4.50
N ASP A 344 -0.26 9.19 -3.48
CA ASP A 344 -0.20 9.87 -2.18
C ASP A 344 0.18 11.35 -2.32
N ARG A 345 1.09 11.65 -3.26
CA ARG A 345 1.47 13.03 -3.59
C ARG A 345 0.27 13.85 -4.07
N SER A 346 -0.42 13.37 -5.09
CA SER A 346 -1.59 14.07 -5.63
C SER A 346 -2.71 14.22 -4.59
N GLY A 347 -2.91 13.23 -3.73
CA GLY A 347 -3.91 13.28 -2.65
C GLY A 347 -3.55 14.31 -1.58
N CYS A 348 -2.27 14.39 -1.21
CA CYS A 348 -1.78 15.40 -0.27
C CYS A 348 -1.88 16.82 -0.87
N GLU A 349 -1.40 17.03 -2.11
CA GLU A 349 -1.50 18.31 -2.80
C GLU A 349 -2.95 18.79 -2.92
N MET A 350 -3.89 17.89 -3.27
CA MET A 350 -5.32 18.20 -3.32
C MET A 350 -5.90 18.52 -1.95
N THR A 351 -5.44 17.86 -0.89
CA THR A 351 -5.86 18.15 0.49
C THR A 351 -5.44 19.55 0.90
N ILE A 352 -4.19 19.93 0.63
CA ILE A 352 -3.68 21.29 0.89
C ILE A 352 -4.42 22.32 0.04
N LEU A 353 -4.63 22.07 -1.25
CA LEU A 353 -5.40 22.97 -2.12
C LEU A 353 -6.84 23.18 -1.63
N ARG A 354 -7.47 22.15 -1.05
CA ARG A 354 -8.79 22.28 -0.43
C ARG A 354 -8.78 23.23 0.76
N MET A 355 -7.73 23.26 1.57
CA MET A 355 -7.60 24.21 2.70
C MET A 355 -7.53 25.67 2.22
N PHE A 356 -7.01 25.91 1.03
CA PHE A 356 -7.03 27.24 0.41
C PHE A 356 -8.35 27.56 -0.29
N ALA A 357 -9.03 26.55 -0.85
CA ALA A 357 -10.27 26.74 -1.61
C ALA A 357 -11.52 26.91 -0.73
N PHE A 358 -11.54 26.28 0.44
CA PHE A 358 -12.63 26.37 1.39
C PHE A 358 -12.22 27.28 2.54
N GLN A 359 -12.82 28.47 2.59
CA GLN A 359 -12.71 29.40 3.71
C GLN A 359 -14.13 29.83 4.13
N PRO A 360 -14.41 29.99 5.43
CA PRO A 360 -15.62 30.67 5.89
C PRO A 360 -15.67 32.06 5.27
N ALA A 361 -16.83 32.46 4.75
CA ALA A 361 -16.99 33.80 4.19
C ALA A 361 -16.78 34.82 5.32
N THR A 362 -15.68 35.59 5.26
CA THR A 362 -15.56 36.75 6.12
C THR A 362 -16.66 37.73 5.75
N ALA A 363 -17.26 38.42 6.72
CA ALA A 363 -18.34 39.39 6.51
C ALA A 363 -17.95 40.61 5.63
N SER A 364 -16.77 40.58 5.02
CA SER A 364 -16.14 41.65 4.23
C SER A 364 -15.80 41.27 2.79
N ASP A 365 -16.09 40.06 2.31
CA ASP A 365 -15.87 39.74 0.89
C ASP A 365 -17.10 40.10 0.02
N PRO A 366 -16.94 40.94 -1.02
CA PRO A 366 -18.00 41.21 -1.97
C PRO A 366 -18.30 39.94 -2.79
N ALA A 367 -19.58 39.57 -2.83
CA ALA A 367 -20.06 38.42 -3.59
C ALA A 367 -19.53 38.47 -5.05
N PRO A 368 -19.03 37.35 -5.61
CA PRO A 368 -18.70 37.30 -7.03
C PRO A 368 -19.97 37.59 -7.85
N PRO A 369 -19.87 38.34 -8.96
CA PRO A 369 -21.05 38.75 -9.72
C PRO A 369 -21.80 37.51 -10.20
N PRO A 370 -23.13 37.46 -10.04
CA PRO A 370 -23.91 36.36 -10.56
C PRO A 370 -23.79 36.36 -12.07
N ASN A 371 -23.35 35.22 -12.60
CA ASN A 371 -23.26 34.95 -14.02
C ASN A 371 -24.67 35.09 -14.61
N SER A 372 -24.96 36.20 -15.28
CA SER A 372 -26.23 36.48 -15.95
C SER A 372 -26.37 35.59 -17.19
N GLY A 373 -26.64 34.30 -16.96
CA GLY A 373 -27.28 33.44 -17.94
C GLY A 373 -28.70 33.95 -18.15
N ALA A 374 -28.89 34.73 -19.20
CA ALA A 374 -30.17 35.27 -19.61
C ALA A 374 -31.20 34.13 -19.79
N VAL A 375 -32.14 34.04 -18.86
CA VAL A 375 -33.43 33.40 -19.10
C VAL A 375 -34.23 34.31 -20.03
N ALA A 376 -34.39 33.85 -21.26
CA ALA A 376 -35.18 34.50 -22.29
C ALA A 376 -36.66 34.53 -21.87
N SER A 377 -37.15 35.72 -21.56
CA SER A 377 -38.58 36.03 -21.49
C SER A 377 -39.14 36.10 -22.90
N VAL A 378 -40.18 35.31 -23.15
CA VAL A 378 -40.96 35.29 -24.39
C VAL A 378 -41.83 36.53 -24.48
N GLU A 379 -41.56 37.43 -25.42
CA GLU A 379 -42.58 38.27 -26.07
C GLU A 379 -42.20 38.54 -27.55
N THR A 380 -43.15 38.32 -28.43
CA THR A 380 -43.17 38.67 -29.87
C THR A 380 -44.37 39.62 -30.09
N PRO A 381 -44.49 40.34 -31.23
CA PRO A 381 -43.49 40.90 -32.14
C PRO A 381 -43.83 42.36 -32.54
N THR A 382 -42.87 43.12 -33.08
CA THR A 382 -43.16 44.25 -33.99
C THR A 382 -41.98 44.54 -34.89
N ALA A 383 -42.31 44.83 -36.14
CA ALA A 383 -41.45 44.77 -37.31
C ALA A 383 -40.80 46.12 -37.67
N ALA A 384 -39.69 45.96 -38.42
CA ALA A 384 -39.26 46.76 -39.57
C ALA A 384 -38.29 47.94 -39.42
N SER A 385 -37.29 47.87 -40.32
CA SER A 385 -36.58 48.96 -41.03
C SER A 385 -35.19 49.41 -40.56
N ALA A 386 -34.19 48.72 -41.10
CA ALA A 386 -33.18 49.15 -42.09
C ALA A 386 -32.53 50.57 -42.07
N SER A 387 -31.22 50.54 -42.41
CA SER A 387 -30.36 51.59 -43.01
C SER A 387 -29.77 52.63 -42.03
N GLY A 388 -28.49 53.01 -42.06
CA GLY A 388 -27.35 52.72 -42.93
C GLY A 388 -26.28 53.83 -42.77
N ALA A 389 -25.00 53.48 -42.95
CA ALA A 389 -23.82 54.33 -43.24
C ALA A 389 -23.42 55.42 -42.17
N GLU A 390 -22.19 55.91 -41.97
CA GLU A 390 -20.96 55.96 -42.79
C GLU A 390 -19.74 56.44 -41.93
N ALA A 391 -18.52 56.05 -42.37
CA ALA A 391 -17.19 56.70 -42.24
C ALA A 391 -16.42 56.88 -40.89
N ALA A 392 -15.46 55.96 -40.65
CA ALA A 392 -13.98 56.07 -40.73
C ALA A 392 -13.23 57.43 -40.54
N PRO A 393 -11.88 57.49 -40.34
CA PRO A 393 -10.88 56.44 -40.03
C PRO A 393 -9.85 56.79 -38.90
N ALA A 394 -9.08 55.82 -38.41
CA ALA A 394 -7.72 56.05 -37.91
C ALA A 394 -6.84 54.78 -38.04
N ALA A 395 -5.65 55.01 -38.60
CA ALA A 395 -4.64 54.08 -39.11
C ALA A 395 -4.18 52.95 -38.17
N ALA A 396 -4.05 51.73 -38.74
CA ALA A 396 -3.17 50.68 -38.24
C ALA A 396 -2.50 49.93 -39.41
N VAL A 397 -1.25 49.55 -39.16
CA VAL A 397 -0.21 49.14 -40.10
C VAL A 397 -0.50 47.78 -40.77
N ARG A 398 -0.20 47.68 -42.07
CA ARG A 398 -0.22 46.44 -42.86
C ARG A 398 1.09 45.67 -42.67
N GLU A 399 1.02 44.40 -42.29
CA GLU A 399 1.92 43.35 -42.78
C GLU A 399 1.13 42.04 -42.98
N THR A 400 1.24 41.49 -44.19
CA THR A 400 0.65 40.22 -44.63
C THR A 400 1.58 39.03 -44.33
N PRO A 401 1.01 37.82 -44.16
CA PRO A 401 1.74 36.61 -43.79
C PRO A 401 2.36 35.92 -45.02
N PRO A 402 3.41 35.10 -44.82
CA PRO A 402 3.69 34.02 -45.75
C PRO A 402 3.63 32.63 -45.11
N GLU A 403 3.04 31.77 -45.92
CA GLU A 403 2.96 30.32 -45.98
C GLU A 403 4.29 29.55 -45.78
N ARG A 404 4.17 28.30 -45.32
CA ARG A 404 5.26 27.29 -45.28
C ARG A 404 5.75 26.95 -46.70
N PRO A 405 7.03 26.55 -46.84
CA PRO A 405 7.34 25.21 -47.36
C PRO A 405 8.57 24.57 -46.65
N SER A 406 8.53 23.29 -46.30
CA SER A 406 8.94 22.11 -47.11
C SER A 406 10.46 21.99 -47.29
N THR A 407 11.06 20.98 -46.65
CA THR A 407 12.42 20.48 -46.92
C THR A 407 12.35 19.07 -47.48
N VAL A 408 12.94 18.89 -48.67
CA VAL A 408 13.07 17.63 -49.43
C VAL A 408 14.41 16.94 -49.10
N LYS A 409 14.37 15.60 -49.07
CA LYS A 409 15.45 14.59 -48.91
C LYS A 409 16.63 14.71 -49.91
N PRO A 410 17.77 14.02 -49.69
CA PRO A 410 18.02 12.65 -50.22
C PRO A 410 18.81 11.78 -49.19
N SER A 411 19.02 10.46 -49.27
CA SER A 411 18.61 9.32 -50.10
C SER A 411 19.04 8.07 -49.31
N GLN A 412 18.25 6.99 -49.40
CA GLN A 412 18.62 5.63 -48.99
C GLN A 412 19.60 5.00 -49.99
N ALA A 413 20.28 3.94 -49.56
CA ALA A 413 20.58 2.72 -50.33
C ALA A 413 20.95 1.64 -49.29
N ALA A 414 20.58 0.37 -49.34
CA ALA A 414 19.68 -0.52 -50.09
C ALA A 414 19.58 -1.79 -49.18
N ALA A 415 18.58 -2.66 -49.17
CA ALA A 415 17.93 -3.34 -50.28
C ALA A 415 16.66 -4.09 -49.78
N THR A 416 15.68 -4.23 -50.69
CA THR A 416 14.71 -5.33 -50.93
C THR A 416 14.06 -6.02 -49.72
N ASP A 417 12.72 -6.12 -49.57
CA ASP A 417 11.78 -6.61 -50.58
C ASP A 417 10.32 -6.16 -50.31
N GLY A 418 9.57 -6.08 -51.42
CA GLY A 418 8.11 -6.15 -51.59
C GLY A 418 7.15 -5.66 -50.49
N THR A 419 6.57 -4.46 -50.69
CA THR A 419 5.25 -4.09 -50.14
C THR A 419 4.15 -4.42 -51.16
N PRO A 420 3.09 -5.18 -50.82
CA PRO A 420 1.84 -5.14 -51.56
C PRO A 420 0.98 -3.95 -51.11
N ALA A 421 0.22 -3.40 -52.06
CA ALA A 421 -0.83 -2.39 -51.89
C ALA A 421 -1.96 -2.88 -50.94
N PRO A 422 -2.86 -2.01 -50.44
CA PRO A 422 -3.81 -2.37 -49.39
C PRO A 422 -4.88 -3.30 -49.95
N GLU A 423 -4.75 -4.60 -49.68
CA GLU A 423 -5.80 -5.57 -49.92
C GLU A 423 -6.89 -5.42 -48.86
N LYS A 424 -8.13 -5.28 -49.35
CA LYS A 424 -9.44 -5.46 -48.71
C LYS A 424 -9.45 -5.61 -47.18
N ALA A 425 -10.16 -4.71 -46.49
CA ALA A 425 -10.51 -4.84 -45.07
C ALA A 425 -10.97 -6.29 -44.76
N GLU A 426 -10.19 -6.98 -43.92
CA GLU A 426 -10.45 -8.36 -43.52
C GLU A 426 -11.79 -8.42 -42.77
N ALA A 427 -12.65 -9.38 -43.12
CA ALA A 427 -13.95 -9.51 -42.49
C ALA A 427 -13.80 -9.82 -40.99
N LEU A 428 -14.54 -9.08 -40.16
CA LEU A 428 -14.51 -9.23 -38.70
C LEU A 428 -15.08 -10.60 -38.30
N SER A 429 -14.27 -11.43 -37.64
CA SER A 429 -14.64 -12.74 -37.10
C SER A 429 -13.90 -12.99 -35.78
N ALA A 430 -14.26 -14.08 -35.07
CA ALA A 430 -13.57 -14.49 -33.85
C ALA A 430 -12.05 -14.72 -34.05
N GLU A 431 -11.66 -15.21 -35.23
CA GLU A 431 -10.25 -15.52 -35.55
C GLU A 431 -9.47 -14.31 -36.09
N SER A 432 -10.14 -13.38 -36.79
CA SER A 432 -9.49 -12.17 -37.33
C SER A 432 -9.42 -11.04 -36.30
N TRP A 433 -10.19 -11.12 -35.22
CA TRP A 433 -10.28 -10.07 -34.19
C TRP A 433 -8.93 -9.61 -33.61
N PRO A 434 -7.97 -10.49 -33.26
CA PRO A 434 -6.66 -10.04 -32.77
C PRO A 434 -5.90 -9.18 -33.79
N ARG A 435 -5.99 -9.51 -35.09
CA ARG A 435 -5.34 -8.75 -36.17
C ARG A 435 -6.05 -7.43 -36.44
N VAL A 436 -7.37 -7.45 -36.46
CA VAL A 436 -8.20 -6.25 -36.60
C VAL A 436 -7.92 -5.28 -35.45
N LEU A 437 -7.92 -5.74 -34.20
CA LEU A 437 -7.59 -4.93 -33.03
C LEU A 437 -6.18 -4.33 -33.10
N GLY A 438 -5.22 -5.06 -33.70
CA GLY A 438 -3.89 -4.57 -34.01
C GLY A 438 -3.90 -3.35 -34.93
N ALA A 439 -4.73 -3.37 -35.97
CA ALA A 439 -4.85 -2.33 -36.99
C ALA A 439 -5.74 -1.13 -36.59
N LEU A 440 -6.58 -1.27 -35.55
CA LEU A 440 -7.42 -0.18 -35.06
C LEU A 440 -6.59 0.93 -34.37
N ALA A 441 -6.83 2.17 -34.76
CA ALA A 441 -6.25 3.36 -34.14
C ALA A 441 -6.97 3.71 -32.82
N LEU A 442 -6.76 2.88 -31.79
CA LEU A 442 -7.36 3.05 -30.46
C LEU A 442 -6.33 3.53 -29.41
N ASN A 443 -6.80 4.35 -28.47
CA ASN A 443 -6.01 4.74 -27.29
C ASN A 443 -5.72 3.52 -26.40
N GLY A 444 -4.58 3.52 -25.69
CA GLY A 444 -4.09 2.35 -24.94
C GLY A 444 -5.10 1.75 -23.94
N SER A 445 -5.88 2.58 -23.24
CA SER A 445 -6.92 2.11 -22.32
C SER A 445 -8.12 1.46 -23.02
N VAL A 446 -8.53 1.98 -24.18
CA VAL A 446 -9.62 1.41 -24.99
C VAL A 446 -9.14 0.12 -25.67
N LYS A 447 -7.89 0.07 -26.12
CA LYS A 447 -7.30 -1.13 -26.72
C LYS A 447 -7.19 -2.28 -25.73
N ALA A 448 -6.85 -1.99 -24.46
CA ALA A 448 -6.80 -2.99 -23.39
C ALA A 448 -8.17 -3.64 -23.14
N VAL A 449 -9.22 -2.83 -22.98
CA VAL A 449 -10.59 -3.34 -22.76
C VAL A 449 -11.11 -4.07 -24.01
N ALA A 450 -10.80 -3.58 -25.21
CA ALA A 450 -11.17 -4.26 -26.46
C ALA A 450 -10.46 -5.62 -26.63
N GLY A 451 -9.26 -5.79 -26.08
CA GLY A 451 -8.53 -7.06 -26.07
C GLY A 451 -9.14 -8.14 -25.17
N MET A 452 -10.04 -7.76 -24.25
CA MET A 452 -10.79 -8.67 -23.39
C MET A 452 -12.10 -9.15 -24.04
N LEU A 453 -12.46 -8.61 -25.21
CA LEU A 453 -13.66 -9.01 -25.94
C LEU A 453 -13.37 -10.19 -26.87
N ALA A 454 -14.30 -11.14 -26.92
CA ALA A 454 -14.38 -12.15 -27.96
C ALA A 454 -15.48 -11.75 -28.96
N VAL A 455 -15.20 -11.85 -30.26
CA VAL A 455 -16.23 -11.63 -31.29
C VAL A 455 -17.16 -12.84 -31.34
N GLY A 456 -18.45 -12.59 -31.19
CA GLY A 456 -19.53 -13.55 -31.36
C GLY A 456 -20.08 -13.51 -32.77
N ASP A 457 -21.39 -13.30 -32.90
CA ASP A 457 -22.06 -13.21 -34.20
C ASP A 457 -21.84 -11.85 -34.88
N VAL A 458 -21.64 -11.86 -36.19
CA VAL A 458 -21.32 -10.67 -36.99
C VAL A 458 -22.26 -10.61 -38.20
N ASP A 459 -23.05 -9.56 -38.27
CA ASP A 459 -23.96 -9.25 -39.38
C ASP A 459 -23.64 -7.86 -39.97
N ASP A 460 -24.25 -7.51 -41.10
CA ASP A 460 -24.02 -6.25 -41.81
C ASP A 460 -24.45 -5.02 -40.99
N GLN A 461 -25.35 -5.19 -40.02
CA GLN A 461 -25.85 -4.12 -39.14
C GLN A 461 -25.42 -4.23 -37.66
N ARG A 462 -24.84 -5.36 -37.24
CA ARG A 462 -24.58 -5.63 -35.82
C ARG A 462 -23.33 -6.48 -35.60
N VAL A 463 -22.57 -6.16 -34.56
CA VAL A 463 -21.48 -6.99 -34.04
C VAL A 463 -21.79 -7.36 -32.59
N GLU A 464 -21.81 -8.65 -32.28
CA GLU A 464 -21.90 -9.15 -30.92
C GLU A 464 -20.49 -9.38 -30.35
N PHE A 465 -20.22 -8.79 -29.19
CA PHE A 465 -19.05 -9.07 -28.38
C PHE A 465 -19.44 -9.83 -27.12
N ARG A 466 -18.63 -10.82 -26.75
CA ARG A 466 -18.77 -11.65 -25.56
C ARG A 466 -17.62 -11.37 -24.60
N LEU A 467 -17.92 -11.28 -23.31
CA LEU A 467 -16.95 -11.02 -22.26
C LEU A 467 -17.39 -11.64 -20.94
N GLY A 468 -16.45 -11.76 -19.99
CA GLY A 468 -16.73 -12.21 -18.64
C GLY A 468 -17.76 -11.30 -17.95
N ARG A 469 -18.57 -11.88 -17.05
CA ARG A 469 -19.63 -11.14 -16.36
C ARG A 469 -19.10 -9.95 -15.56
N ASP A 470 -17.94 -10.10 -14.94
CA ASP A 470 -17.33 -9.07 -14.11
C ASP A 470 -16.67 -7.96 -14.94
N ASP A 471 -16.23 -8.29 -16.16
CA ASP A 471 -15.62 -7.34 -17.10
C ASP A 471 -16.67 -6.43 -17.77
N LEU A 472 -17.96 -6.76 -17.66
CA LEU A 472 -19.06 -5.97 -18.25
C LEU A 472 -19.10 -4.53 -17.69
N MET A 473 -18.65 -4.33 -16.45
CA MET A 473 -18.57 -3.01 -15.83
C MET A 473 -17.57 -2.07 -16.52
N LEU A 474 -16.60 -2.62 -17.28
CA LEU A 474 -15.60 -1.85 -18.02
C LEU A 474 -16.15 -1.29 -19.34
N VAL A 475 -17.28 -1.82 -19.84
CA VAL A 475 -17.91 -1.42 -21.10
C VAL A 475 -18.82 -0.20 -20.92
N THR A 476 -18.19 0.96 -20.73
CA THR A 476 -18.87 2.25 -20.62
C THR A 476 -19.40 2.78 -21.96
N ASP A 477 -20.36 3.70 -21.96
CA ASP A 477 -20.89 4.30 -23.20
C ASP A 477 -19.81 5.05 -23.99
N ARG A 478 -18.84 5.65 -23.30
CA ARG A 478 -17.65 6.26 -23.92
C ARG A 478 -16.79 5.24 -24.65
N PHE A 479 -16.60 4.05 -24.06
CA PHE A 479 -15.89 2.95 -24.69
C PHE A 479 -16.63 2.44 -25.94
N LYS A 480 -17.95 2.22 -25.85
CA LYS A 480 -18.78 1.79 -26.98
C LYS A 480 -18.70 2.75 -28.16
N ALA A 481 -18.80 4.06 -27.90
CA ALA A 481 -18.69 5.09 -28.94
C ALA A 481 -17.29 5.13 -29.58
N SER A 482 -16.23 4.99 -28.78
CA SER A 482 -14.85 4.98 -29.28
C SER A 482 -14.56 3.73 -30.13
N LEU A 483 -15.07 2.56 -29.73
CA LEU A 483 -14.87 1.31 -30.46
C LEU A 483 -15.70 1.27 -31.75
N ALA A 484 -16.95 1.75 -31.71
CA ALA A 484 -17.81 1.84 -32.89
C ALA A 484 -17.19 2.74 -33.97
N ARG A 485 -16.68 3.92 -33.58
CA ARG A 485 -15.99 4.83 -34.49
C ARG A 485 -14.75 4.20 -35.12
N ALA A 486 -13.92 3.53 -34.33
CA ALA A 486 -12.72 2.87 -34.84
C ALA A 486 -13.06 1.72 -35.81
N LEU A 487 -14.10 0.95 -35.53
CA LEU A 487 -14.58 -0.12 -36.42
C LEU A 487 -15.21 0.43 -37.71
N GLN A 488 -15.90 1.57 -37.64
CA GLN A 488 -16.43 2.27 -38.81
C GLN A 488 -15.31 2.81 -39.69
N ASP A 489 -14.27 3.41 -39.10
CA ASP A 489 -13.10 3.92 -39.82
C ASP A 489 -12.31 2.77 -40.50
N TYR A 490 -12.32 1.56 -39.91
CA TYR A 490 -11.62 0.38 -40.45
C TYR A 490 -12.41 -0.38 -41.52
N SER A 491 -13.72 -0.58 -41.31
CA SER A 491 -14.57 -1.42 -42.19
C SER A 491 -15.44 -0.64 -43.17
N GLY A 492 -15.59 0.69 -42.97
CA GLY A 492 -16.48 1.55 -43.74
C GLY A 492 -17.97 1.35 -43.44
N LEU A 493 -18.34 0.45 -42.51
CA LEU A 493 -19.71 0.12 -42.15
C LEU A 493 -20.05 0.63 -40.75
N ASP A 494 -21.20 1.30 -40.61
CA ASP A 494 -21.74 1.70 -39.31
C ASP A 494 -22.54 0.54 -38.70
N ARG A 495 -21.96 -0.16 -37.73
CA ARG A 495 -22.54 -1.36 -37.11
C ARG A 495 -22.84 -1.11 -35.63
N LYS A 496 -24.01 -1.55 -35.17
CA LYS A 496 -24.37 -1.49 -33.74
C LYS A 496 -23.60 -2.55 -32.95
N LEU A 497 -22.99 -2.14 -31.84
CA LEU A 497 -22.23 -3.04 -30.96
C LEU A 497 -23.12 -3.55 -29.82
N ASP A 498 -23.24 -4.87 -29.70
CA ASP A 498 -23.91 -5.53 -28.58
C ASP A 498 -22.89 -6.27 -27.70
N PHE A 499 -23.13 -6.27 -26.39
CA PHE A 499 -22.21 -6.86 -25.41
C PHE A 499 -22.97 -7.85 -24.53
N LYS A 500 -22.61 -9.13 -24.60
CA LYS A 500 -23.28 -10.20 -23.84
C LYS A 500 -22.31 -10.81 -22.81
N PRO A 501 -22.72 -10.91 -21.54
CA PRO A 501 -21.93 -11.60 -20.53
C PRO A 501 -22.01 -13.11 -20.76
N VAL A 502 -20.89 -13.80 -20.56
CA VAL A 502 -20.81 -15.27 -20.58
C VAL A 502 -20.28 -15.76 -19.22
N SER A 503 -20.65 -16.98 -18.83
CA SER A 503 -20.13 -17.65 -17.62
C SER A 503 -18.61 -17.84 -17.71
N GLU A 504 -17.92 -17.85 -16.56
CA GLU A 504 -16.45 -17.94 -16.47
C GLU A 504 -15.86 -19.20 -17.14
N ASP A 505 -16.63 -20.29 -17.21
CA ASP A 505 -16.21 -21.56 -17.84
C ASP A 505 -16.29 -21.57 -19.37
N ALA A 506 -16.66 -20.46 -20.01
CA ALA A 506 -16.71 -20.39 -21.46
C ALA A 506 -15.32 -20.18 -22.07
N ASP A 507 -14.98 -21.03 -23.03
CA ASP A 507 -13.74 -20.98 -23.79
C ASP A 507 -13.81 -19.82 -24.81
N LEU A 508 -13.61 -18.60 -24.31
CA LEU A 508 -13.61 -17.37 -25.10
C LEU A 508 -12.23 -17.16 -25.75
N LEU A 509 -12.20 -17.14 -27.08
CA LEU A 509 -11.04 -16.75 -27.88
C LEU A 509 -10.88 -15.22 -27.84
N THR A 510 -10.31 -14.70 -26.76
CA THR A 510 -9.97 -13.28 -26.63
C THR A 510 -8.51 -13.01 -27.03
N PRO A 511 -8.20 -11.87 -27.65
CA PRO A 511 -6.82 -11.48 -27.95
C PRO A 511 -5.90 -11.48 -26.71
N ALA A 512 -6.41 -11.09 -25.54
CA ALA A 512 -5.65 -11.11 -24.29
C ALA A 512 -5.29 -12.52 -23.81
N ARG A 513 -6.20 -13.51 -23.96
CA ARG A 513 -5.91 -14.92 -23.63
C ARG A 513 -4.88 -15.50 -24.60
N LEU A 514 -5.01 -15.22 -25.91
CA LEU A 514 -4.06 -15.68 -26.92
C LEU A 514 -2.64 -15.12 -26.71
N ASP A 515 -2.50 -13.84 -26.33
CA ASP A 515 -1.19 -13.24 -26.01
C ASP A 515 -0.59 -13.85 -24.73
N ASN A 516 -1.41 -14.08 -23.70
CA ASN A 516 -0.97 -14.72 -22.47
C ASN A 516 -0.52 -16.18 -22.71
N ASP A 517 -1.27 -16.96 -23.49
CA ASP A 517 -0.93 -18.34 -23.83
C ASP A 517 0.34 -18.41 -24.68
N ALA A 518 0.51 -17.48 -25.63
CA ALA A 518 1.73 -17.38 -26.43
C ALA A 518 2.95 -17.05 -25.57
N ARG A 519 2.83 -16.11 -24.62
CA ARG A 519 3.89 -15.78 -23.67
C ARG A 519 4.21 -16.93 -22.73
N ALA A 520 3.19 -17.64 -22.23
CA ALA A 520 3.37 -18.81 -21.38
C ALA A 520 4.11 -19.94 -22.11
N ARG A 521 3.77 -20.20 -23.38
CA ARG A 521 4.50 -21.16 -24.23
C ARG A 521 5.94 -20.74 -24.46
N ALA A 522 6.18 -19.47 -24.82
CA ALA A 522 7.53 -18.95 -25.01
C ALA A 522 8.40 -19.03 -23.75
N GLN A 523 7.81 -18.77 -22.57
CA GLN A 523 8.47 -18.92 -21.28
C GLN A 523 8.83 -20.39 -20.99
N ALA A 524 7.89 -21.31 -21.21
CA ALA A 524 8.11 -22.75 -21.01
C ALA A 524 9.19 -23.29 -21.96
N ASP A 525 9.19 -22.87 -23.23
CA ASP A 525 10.19 -23.25 -24.21
C ASP A 525 11.58 -22.72 -23.82
N ALA A 526 11.66 -21.49 -23.30
CA ALA A 526 12.91 -20.91 -22.81
C ALA A 526 13.46 -21.65 -21.58
N GLU A 527 12.59 -22.01 -20.62
CA GLU A 527 12.97 -22.78 -19.43
C GLU A 527 13.44 -24.20 -19.81
N ALA A 528 12.74 -24.86 -20.74
CA ALA A 528 13.15 -26.16 -21.27
C ALA A 528 14.50 -26.09 -21.99
N ALA A 529 14.72 -25.08 -22.82
CA ALA A 529 15.98 -24.90 -23.53
C ALA A 529 17.17 -24.68 -22.57
N VAL A 530 16.99 -23.89 -21.50
CA VAL A 530 18.03 -23.66 -20.48
C VAL A 530 18.27 -24.93 -19.64
N ALA A 531 17.22 -25.68 -19.32
CA ALA A 531 17.33 -26.94 -18.59
C ALA A 531 18.04 -28.03 -19.43
N GLU A 532 17.88 -28.01 -20.75
CA GLU A 532 18.52 -28.96 -21.66
C GLU A 532 19.91 -28.54 -22.14
N ASP A 533 20.35 -27.31 -21.84
CA ASP A 533 21.65 -26.79 -22.26
C ASP A 533 22.81 -27.63 -21.68
N PRO A 534 23.72 -28.17 -22.53
CA PRO A 534 24.86 -28.98 -22.10
C PRO A 534 25.81 -28.28 -21.12
N VAL A 535 25.92 -26.95 -21.17
CA VAL A 535 26.74 -26.14 -20.26
C VAL A 535 26.07 -26.04 -18.90
N VAL A 536 24.76 -25.80 -18.87
CA VAL A 536 23.97 -25.72 -17.63
C VAL A 536 24.00 -27.07 -16.91
N LYS A 537 23.72 -28.18 -17.61
CA LYS A 537 23.84 -29.53 -17.04
C LYS A 537 25.23 -29.83 -16.48
N ARG A 538 26.30 -29.44 -17.18
CA ARG A 538 27.67 -29.59 -16.66
C ARG A 538 27.93 -28.74 -15.42
N MET A 539 27.32 -27.56 -15.32
CA MET A 539 27.43 -26.72 -14.12
C MET A 539 26.67 -27.30 -12.94
N GLN A 540 25.48 -27.85 -13.17
CA GLN A 540 24.72 -28.59 -12.15
C GLN A 540 25.50 -29.82 -11.66
N GLU A 541 26.05 -30.62 -12.58
CA GLU A 541 26.80 -31.84 -12.24
C GLU A 541 28.14 -31.58 -11.54
N LYS A 542 28.88 -30.52 -11.90
CA LYS A 542 30.20 -30.23 -11.32
C LYS A 542 30.17 -29.36 -10.07
N PHE A 543 29.19 -28.46 -9.97
CA PHE A 543 29.18 -27.40 -8.96
C PHE A 543 27.93 -27.39 -8.09
N ASP A 544 27.02 -28.36 -8.25
CA ASP A 544 25.75 -28.42 -7.53
C ASP A 544 24.93 -27.12 -7.72
N ALA A 545 25.05 -26.53 -8.90
CA ALA A 545 24.40 -25.26 -9.23
C ALA A 545 22.89 -25.46 -9.42
N GLU A 546 22.08 -24.51 -8.97
CA GLU A 546 20.62 -24.52 -9.17
C GLU A 546 20.20 -23.38 -10.10
N ILE A 547 19.24 -23.65 -10.99
CA ILE A 547 18.61 -22.60 -11.80
C ILE A 547 17.62 -21.87 -10.88
N VAL A 548 17.79 -20.56 -10.71
CA VAL A 548 16.88 -19.75 -9.90
C VAL A 548 15.50 -19.73 -10.57
N PRO A 549 14.43 -20.16 -9.89
CA PRO A 549 13.08 -20.19 -10.46
C PRO A 549 12.64 -18.79 -10.95
N GLY A 550 12.14 -18.70 -12.18
CA GLY A 550 11.71 -17.43 -12.80
C GLY A 550 12.83 -16.50 -13.30
N SER A 551 14.09 -16.95 -13.29
CA SER A 551 15.23 -16.17 -13.82
C SER A 551 15.43 -16.29 -15.33
N VAL A 552 14.82 -17.30 -15.97
CA VAL A 552 14.89 -17.53 -17.41
C VAL A 552 13.90 -16.60 -18.12
N ARG A 553 14.34 -15.92 -19.18
CA ARG A 553 13.51 -15.02 -19.98
C ARG A 553 13.62 -15.36 -21.47
N PRO A 554 12.51 -15.36 -22.24
CA PRO A 554 12.52 -15.56 -23.69
C PRO A 554 13.30 -14.45 -24.40
N ALA A 555 14.05 -14.80 -25.44
CA ALA A 555 14.94 -13.88 -26.17
C ALA A 555 14.22 -12.67 -26.80
N ASP A 556 12.93 -12.79 -27.10
CA ASP A 556 12.11 -11.73 -27.72
C ASP A 556 11.33 -10.86 -26.71
N SER A 557 11.63 -10.97 -25.41
CA SER A 557 10.98 -10.13 -24.39
C SER A 557 11.51 -8.69 -24.49
N PRO A 558 10.66 -7.65 -24.58
CA PRO A 558 11.13 -6.26 -24.57
C PRO A 558 11.91 -6.01 -23.28
N SER A 559 13.18 -5.64 -23.44
CA SER A 559 14.11 -5.43 -22.33
C SER A 559 13.58 -4.32 -21.43
N ASP A 560 13.26 -4.69 -20.20
CA ASP A 560 12.90 -3.77 -19.12
C ASP A 560 14.06 -2.77 -18.90
N PRO A 561 13.86 -1.45 -19.09
CA PRO A 561 14.94 -0.47 -19.03
C PRO A 561 15.60 -0.33 -17.64
N ASN A 562 15.10 -1.01 -16.61
CA ASN A 562 15.64 -0.98 -15.25
C ASN A 562 16.54 -2.16 -14.86
N SER A 563 16.83 -3.14 -15.75
CA SER A 563 17.66 -4.31 -15.37
C SER A 563 19.13 -4.26 -15.80
N ARG A 564 19.75 -3.07 -15.90
CA ARG A 564 21.22 -2.96 -16.00
C ARG A 564 21.84 -2.76 -14.63
N SER A 565 21.89 -3.82 -13.84
CA SER A 565 22.84 -3.96 -12.72
C SER A 565 22.89 -5.42 -12.30
N LYS A 566 24.09 -6.02 -12.42
CA LYS A 566 24.47 -7.42 -12.14
C LYS A 566 24.45 -8.35 -13.37
N GLN A 567 25.51 -8.19 -14.18
CA GLN A 567 26.15 -9.33 -14.85
C GLN A 567 27.01 -10.07 -13.83
#